data_AF-A0AAU7TQU8-F1
#
_entry.id   AF-A0AAU7TQU8-F1
#
_cell.length_a   1.000
_cell.length_b   1.000
_cell.length_c   1.000
_cell.angle_alpha   90.00
_cell.angle_beta   90.00
_cell.angle_gamma   90.00
#
_symmetry.space_group_name_H-M   'P 1'
#
loop_
_entity.id
_entity.type
_entity.pdbx_description
1 polymer ?
#
loop_
_entity_poly.entity_id
_entity_poly.type
_entity_poly.pdbx_seq_one_letter_code
_entity_poly.pdbx_strand_id
1 'polypeptide(L)'
;MLSGAVRLTGWRRTGGGWVVEGVLPEDYPLKGQCEDNKTKPCQRGEQLFADGKHLTRVMSLAELKPGTFYGDYRTNTVYVGDDPTGHVIEMSRTQTAIDKSAENVTVTGLTVERFASRPQAGALQVGPGWKVTANEVRWNHAVGIMVIEGDRAQLSRNTVTDNGQLGIGQYKSAGVRITANLVTRNNTDGFWIADWESGGIKSTRSSGEVSGNDIVANRGIGMWSDIAEYDRRITGNRIRDNAADGIRYEISYAGVIDQNVVERNGFGTGRGSGGSLWDGGGINVNTSTDVQVRGNLIKDNRNALSIQSRTRGDGPRGTYVLRNVLVEGNLVVMTDASSTLGVVENKRSPAQPGAITFRRNSYQVTGSQDRFAYGGKSLTWPEWQQKGFDQDSVTS
;
A
#
# COMPACT_ATOMS: atom_id res chain seq x y z
N MET A 1 26.06 0.79 5.51
CA MET A 1 24.92 1.73 5.56
C MET A 1 25.06 2.72 4.42
N LEU A 2 24.02 2.91 3.63
CA LEU A 2 23.92 3.94 2.59
C LEU A 2 22.89 4.97 3.07
N SER A 3 23.31 6.22 3.20
CA SER A 3 22.40 7.32 3.57
C SER A 3 22.34 8.35 2.44
N GLY A 4 21.13 8.77 2.08
CA GLY A 4 20.91 9.83 1.09
C GLY A 4 20.90 11.24 1.70
N ALA A 5 21.07 11.36 3.02
CA ALA A 5 21.00 12.62 3.74
C ALA A 5 22.34 13.36 3.82
N VAL A 6 22.26 14.68 3.94
CA VAL A 6 23.39 15.57 4.19
C VAL A 6 23.20 16.32 5.49
N ARG A 7 24.28 16.54 6.24
CA ARG A 7 24.24 17.35 7.47
C ARG A 7 24.01 18.82 7.13
N LEU A 8 23.09 19.46 7.84
CA LEU A 8 22.87 20.89 7.80
C LEU A 8 23.63 21.59 8.94
N THR A 9 24.35 22.66 8.61
CA THR A 9 25.16 23.45 9.54
C THR A 9 24.93 24.95 9.31
N GLY A 10 25.35 25.80 10.25
CA GLY A 10 25.21 27.25 10.10
C GLY A 10 23.84 27.79 10.53
N TRP A 11 23.20 27.10 11.48
CA TRP A 11 21.90 27.50 12.03
C TRP A 11 21.97 28.87 12.71
N ARG A 12 20.97 29.71 12.44
CA ARG A 12 20.77 31.00 13.12
C ARG A 12 19.42 31.02 13.81
N ARG A 13 19.37 31.63 14.99
CA ARG A 13 18.12 31.83 15.71
C ARG A 13 17.32 32.97 15.08
N THR A 14 16.02 32.77 14.96
CA THR A 14 15.04 33.78 14.52
C THR A 14 13.89 33.84 15.52
N GLY A 15 13.00 34.83 15.38
CA GLY A 15 11.83 34.95 16.26
C GLY A 15 10.86 33.75 16.20
N GLY A 16 10.90 32.95 15.13
CA GLY A 16 10.00 31.81 14.91
C GLY A 16 10.64 30.43 15.07
N GLY A 17 11.95 30.32 15.31
CA GLY A 17 12.68 29.04 15.34
C GLY A 17 14.13 29.19 14.89
N TRP A 18 14.71 28.11 14.38
CA TRP A 18 16.08 28.11 13.85
C TRP A 18 16.08 27.94 12.34
N VAL A 19 16.99 28.65 11.67
CA VAL A 19 17.00 28.76 10.22
C VAL A 19 18.36 28.47 9.61
N VAL A 20 18.36 27.87 8.42
CA VAL A 20 19.51 27.76 7.52
C VAL A 20 19.07 28.05 6.08
N GLU A 21 19.90 28.79 5.34
CA GLU A 21 19.60 29.27 3.99
C GLU A 21 20.50 28.57 2.94
N GLY A 22 20.06 28.52 1.69
CA GLY A 22 20.84 28.00 0.56
C GLY A 22 21.01 26.47 0.54
N VAL A 23 20.20 25.74 1.31
CA VAL A 23 20.35 24.28 1.47
C VAL A 23 19.36 23.46 0.64
N LEU A 24 18.22 24.04 0.25
CA LEU A 24 17.21 23.38 -0.56
C LEU A 24 17.66 23.31 -2.03
N PRO A 25 17.23 22.29 -2.79
CA PRO A 25 17.38 22.30 -4.23
C PRO A 25 16.50 23.40 -4.86
N GLU A 26 16.73 23.65 -6.15
CA GLU A 26 15.80 24.43 -6.96
C GLU A 26 14.39 23.85 -6.90
N ASP A 27 13.39 24.72 -7.02
CA ASP A 27 12.00 24.28 -7.05
C ASP A 27 11.75 23.36 -8.25
N TYR A 28 10.99 22.28 -8.03
CA TYR A 28 10.78 21.24 -9.02
C TYR A 28 9.30 20.87 -9.15
N PRO A 29 8.88 20.35 -10.31
CA PRO A 29 7.50 19.93 -10.52
C PRO A 29 7.06 18.92 -9.47
N LEU A 30 5.98 19.27 -8.78
CA LEU A 30 5.40 18.43 -7.76
C LEU A 30 4.69 17.23 -8.40
N LYS A 31 5.04 16.02 -7.96
CA LYS A 31 4.47 14.75 -8.43
C LYS A 31 3.83 14.00 -7.26
N GLY A 32 2.82 13.19 -7.57
CA GLY A 32 2.11 12.37 -6.58
C GLY A 32 0.81 13.01 -6.12
N GLN A 33 -0.02 12.20 -5.47
CA GLN A 33 -1.28 12.65 -4.86
C GLN A 33 -1.16 12.50 -3.35
N CYS A 34 -1.38 13.58 -2.61
CA CYS A 34 -1.32 13.58 -1.15
C CYS A 34 -2.71 13.44 -0.55
N GLU A 35 -2.77 12.87 0.66
CA GLU A 35 -3.99 12.83 1.45
C GLU A 35 -4.47 14.26 1.77
N ASP A 36 -3.55 15.13 2.21
CA ASP A 36 -3.76 16.57 2.22
C ASP A 36 -3.48 17.15 0.83
N ASN A 37 -4.51 17.20 0.00
CA ASN A 37 -4.42 17.74 -1.35
C ASN A 37 -4.43 19.29 -1.39
N LYS A 38 -4.59 19.97 -0.24
CA LYS A 38 -4.52 21.43 -0.18
C LYS A 38 -3.06 21.88 -0.05
N THR A 39 -2.35 21.33 0.93
CA THR A 39 -0.96 21.73 1.22
C THR A 39 0.07 20.83 0.52
N LYS A 40 -0.31 19.61 0.13
CA LYS A 40 0.46 18.65 -0.66
C LYS A 40 1.86 18.33 -0.11
N PRO A 41 1.98 17.94 1.18
CA PRO A 41 3.27 17.76 1.83
C PRO A 41 4.11 16.61 1.25
N CYS A 42 3.44 15.56 0.73
CA CYS A 42 4.06 14.36 0.17
C CYS A 42 4.80 14.58 -1.16
N GLN A 43 4.68 15.76 -1.77
CA GLN A 43 5.29 16.03 -3.07
C GLN A 43 6.74 16.53 -2.96
N ARG A 44 7.20 16.86 -1.74
CA ARG A 44 8.53 17.40 -1.45
C ARG A 44 9.46 16.32 -0.90
N GLY A 45 10.41 15.90 -1.74
CA GLY A 45 11.38 14.82 -1.54
C GLY A 45 12.26 14.92 -0.30
N GLU A 46 12.51 16.13 0.18
CA GLU A 46 13.39 16.34 1.33
C GLU A 46 12.70 15.84 2.62
N GLN A 47 13.43 15.16 3.49
CA GLN A 47 12.97 14.82 4.84
C GLN A 47 14.03 15.34 5.81
N LEU A 48 13.64 15.75 7.01
CA LEU A 48 14.56 16.25 8.02
C LEU A 48 14.63 15.33 9.22
N PHE A 49 15.82 15.17 9.78
CA PHE A 49 16.07 14.31 10.93
C PHE A 49 16.89 15.07 11.97
N ALA A 50 16.49 15.01 13.25
CA ALA A 50 17.25 15.50 14.38
C ALA A 50 17.75 14.31 15.21
N ASP A 51 19.07 14.12 15.30
CA ASP A 51 19.72 12.93 15.90
C ASP A 51 19.14 11.62 15.37
N GLY A 52 18.84 11.60 14.07
CA GLY A 52 18.24 10.47 13.37
C GLY A 52 16.74 10.28 13.57
N LYS A 53 16.07 11.10 14.38
CA LYS A 53 14.61 11.11 14.50
C LYS A 53 13.98 11.96 13.39
N HIS A 54 13.08 11.36 12.61
CA HIS A 54 12.34 12.07 11.56
C HIS A 54 11.48 13.20 12.15
N LEU A 55 11.58 14.40 11.57
CA LEU A 55 10.78 15.56 11.89
C LEU A 55 9.53 15.63 11.01
N THR A 56 8.42 16.10 11.55
CA THR A 56 7.18 16.27 10.78
C THR A 56 7.28 17.50 9.89
N ARG A 57 7.09 17.32 8.58
CA ARG A 57 6.96 18.43 7.65
C ARG A 57 5.69 19.23 7.94
N VAL A 58 5.83 20.55 8.07
CA VAL A 58 4.73 21.52 8.01
C VAL A 58 4.89 22.40 6.77
N MET A 59 3.81 23.03 6.33
CA MET A 59 3.77 23.74 5.04
C MET A 59 3.74 25.25 5.16
N SER A 60 3.84 25.78 6.39
CA SER A 60 3.98 27.21 6.66
C SER A 60 4.77 27.47 7.95
N LEU A 61 5.35 28.68 8.05
CA LEU A 61 6.06 29.09 9.26
C LEU A 61 5.14 29.18 10.49
N ALA A 62 3.84 29.46 10.29
CA ALA A 62 2.86 29.55 11.37
C ALA A 62 2.60 28.21 12.06
N GLU A 63 2.88 27.10 11.39
CA GLU A 63 2.72 25.74 11.94
C GLU A 63 4.00 25.21 12.60
N LEU A 64 5.10 25.96 12.52
CA LEU A 64 6.40 25.55 13.05
C LEU A 64 6.35 25.46 14.57
N LYS A 65 6.71 24.28 15.09
CA LYS A 65 6.78 23.95 16.52
C LYS A 65 7.84 22.87 16.76
N PRO A 66 8.24 22.60 18.02
CA PRO A 66 9.16 21.50 18.32
C PRO A 66 8.75 20.18 17.66
N GLY A 67 9.71 19.45 17.09
CA GLY A 67 9.49 18.22 16.32
C GLY A 67 9.06 18.42 14.86
N THR A 68 9.06 19.66 14.34
CA THR A 68 8.65 19.96 12.96
C THR A 68 9.68 20.76 12.18
N PHE A 69 9.57 20.73 10.86
CA PHE A 69 10.35 21.58 9.96
C PHE A 69 9.51 22.15 8.82
N TYR A 70 9.92 23.31 8.32
CA TYR A 70 9.33 23.99 7.17
C TYR A 70 10.42 24.32 6.15
N GLY A 71 10.22 23.93 4.89
CA GLY A 71 11.09 24.32 3.78
C GLY A 71 10.43 25.39 2.92
N ASP A 72 10.95 26.62 2.96
CA ASP A 72 10.55 27.72 2.06
C ASP A 72 11.44 27.72 0.81
N TYR A 73 10.94 27.12 -0.27
CA TYR A 73 11.66 27.04 -1.55
C TYR A 73 11.77 28.41 -2.23
N ARG A 74 10.89 29.37 -1.94
CA ARG A 74 10.93 30.72 -2.53
C ARG A 74 12.13 31.51 -2.03
N THR A 75 12.51 31.31 -0.76
CA THR A 75 13.65 31.96 -0.11
C THR A 75 14.85 31.01 0.06
N ASN A 76 14.76 29.78 -0.48
CA ASN A 76 15.74 28.71 -0.26
C ASN A 76 16.14 28.57 1.21
N THR A 77 15.16 28.34 2.07
CA THR A 77 15.34 28.40 3.52
C THR A 77 14.69 27.21 4.21
N VAL A 78 15.40 26.57 5.13
CA VAL A 78 14.85 25.54 6.03
C VAL A 78 14.74 26.10 7.44
N TYR A 79 13.56 25.95 8.03
CA TYR A 79 13.27 26.27 9.41
C TYR A 79 13.05 24.98 10.21
N VAL A 80 13.56 24.95 11.44
CA VAL A 80 13.27 23.89 12.42
C VAL A 80 12.74 24.50 13.71
N GLY A 81 11.78 23.80 14.32
CA GLY A 81 11.21 24.23 15.60
C GLY A 81 12.06 23.85 16.82
N ASP A 82 12.93 22.85 16.69
CA ASP A 82 13.84 22.41 17.75
C ASP A 82 15.13 23.25 17.77
N ASP A 83 15.78 23.37 18.93
CA ASP A 83 17.12 23.97 19.03
C ASP A 83 18.17 23.00 18.46
N PRO A 84 18.88 23.35 17.38
CA PRO A 84 19.87 22.48 16.77
C PRO A 84 21.21 22.48 17.53
N THR A 85 21.37 23.29 18.58
CA THR A 85 22.63 23.40 19.34
C THR A 85 23.01 22.07 19.98
N GLY A 86 24.15 21.50 19.60
CA GLY A 86 24.60 20.20 20.10
C GLY A 86 23.93 18.99 19.43
N HIS A 87 23.02 19.22 18.49
CA HIS A 87 22.28 18.17 17.77
C HIS A 87 22.77 18.03 16.32
N VAL A 88 22.58 16.84 15.75
CA VAL A 88 22.84 16.57 14.34
C VAL A 88 21.54 16.70 13.56
N ILE A 89 21.45 17.74 12.72
CA ILE A 89 20.32 17.91 11.79
C ILE A 89 20.75 17.46 10.39
N GLU A 90 20.00 16.52 9.82
CA GLU A 90 20.26 15.93 8.50
C GLU A 90 19.05 16.10 7.58
N MET A 91 19.30 16.30 6.29
CA MET A 91 18.27 16.43 5.27
C MET A 91 18.47 15.44 4.14
N SER A 92 17.44 14.65 3.80
CA SER A 92 17.44 13.81 2.60
C SER A 92 17.68 14.68 1.36
N ARG A 93 18.69 14.34 0.54
CA ARG A 93 19.05 15.12 -0.67
C ARG A 93 19.32 14.25 -1.89
N THR A 94 19.90 13.07 -1.70
CA THR A 94 20.19 12.13 -2.78
C THR A 94 18.95 11.32 -3.13
N GLN A 95 18.63 11.18 -4.42
CA GLN A 95 17.35 10.56 -4.85
C GLN A 95 17.35 9.03 -4.81
N THR A 96 18.47 8.39 -5.14
CA THR A 96 18.55 6.94 -5.29
C THR A 96 19.87 6.44 -4.76
N ALA A 97 19.84 5.32 -4.03
CA ALA A 97 21.01 4.67 -3.45
C ALA A 97 21.67 3.74 -4.46
N ILE A 98 20.86 2.87 -5.06
CA ILE A 98 21.27 1.82 -5.99
C ILE A 98 20.28 1.85 -7.15
N ASP A 99 20.81 2.02 -8.35
CA ASP A 99 20.03 2.09 -9.59
C ASP A 99 20.09 0.77 -10.39
N LYS A 100 19.07 0.48 -11.19
CA LYS A 100 18.86 -0.80 -11.89
C LYS A 100 19.67 -0.96 -13.19
N SER A 101 20.85 -0.35 -13.28
CA SER A 101 21.61 -0.22 -14.54
C SER A 101 22.32 -1.50 -15.01
N ALA A 102 22.25 -2.59 -14.25
CA ALA A 102 22.84 -3.88 -14.58
C ALA A 102 21.85 -5.03 -14.33
N GLU A 103 22.14 -6.21 -14.87
CA GLU A 103 21.37 -7.44 -14.61
C GLU A 103 22.07 -8.32 -13.56
N ASN A 104 21.31 -9.24 -12.94
CA ASN A 104 21.82 -10.29 -12.06
C ASN A 104 22.65 -9.80 -10.85
N VAL A 105 22.32 -8.63 -10.31
CA VAL A 105 23.00 -8.05 -9.14
C VAL A 105 22.49 -8.68 -7.85
N THR A 106 23.38 -8.86 -6.88
CA THR A 106 23.02 -9.23 -5.50
C THR A 106 23.22 -8.04 -4.57
N VAL A 107 22.18 -7.71 -3.81
CA VAL A 107 22.20 -6.66 -2.77
C VAL A 107 21.81 -7.31 -1.45
N THR A 108 22.73 -7.37 -0.49
CA THR A 108 22.49 -8.07 0.78
C THR A 108 23.13 -7.39 1.98
N GLY A 109 22.44 -7.46 3.12
CA GLY A 109 22.96 -6.99 4.40
C GLY A 109 23.12 -5.47 4.51
N LEU A 110 22.44 -4.68 3.67
CA LEU A 110 22.56 -3.23 3.67
C LEU A 110 21.43 -2.56 4.44
N THR A 111 21.75 -1.48 5.14
CA THR A 111 20.79 -0.43 5.49
C THR A 111 20.81 0.63 4.39
N VAL A 112 19.64 0.92 3.80
CA VAL A 112 19.42 1.95 2.77
C VAL A 112 18.40 2.96 3.28
N GLU A 113 18.83 4.19 3.56
CA GLU A 113 17.97 5.16 4.25
C GLU A 113 18.11 6.62 3.83
N ARG A 114 17.08 7.42 4.10
CA ARG A 114 17.09 8.89 3.98
C ARG A 114 17.39 9.40 2.57
N PHE A 115 16.95 8.66 1.57
CA PHE A 115 16.97 9.13 0.18
C PHE A 115 15.73 9.96 -0.13
N ALA A 116 15.94 11.10 -0.79
CA ALA A 116 14.90 11.97 -1.36
C ALA A 116 14.32 11.37 -2.64
N SER A 117 13.90 10.10 -2.56
CA SER A 117 13.39 9.32 -3.69
C SER A 117 12.14 9.96 -4.27
N ARG A 118 12.06 9.97 -5.61
CA ARG A 118 10.94 10.57 -6.32
C ARG A 118 9.70 9.70 -6.20
N PRO A 119 8.49 10.28 -6.18
CA PRO A 119 7.26 9.51 -6.20
C PRO A 119 7.24 8.48 -7.34
N GLN A 120 6.86 7.24 -7.00
CA GLN A 120 6.88 6.03 -7.84
C GLN A 120 8.28 5.52 -8.24
N ALA A 121 9.35 6.02 -7.60
CA ALA A 121 10.71 5.53 -7.75
C ALA A 121 11.25 5.06 -6.39
N GLY A 122 12.12 4.04 -6.43
CA GLY A 122 12.73 3.44 -5.26
C GLY A 122 14.02 4.13 -4.84
N ALA A 123 14.32 4.13 -3.54
CA ALA A 123 15.69 4.33 -3.07
C ALA A 123 16.61 3.17 -3.52
N LEU A 124 16.06 1.95 -3.54
CA LEU A 124 16.67 0.77 -4.15
C LEU A 124 15.87 0.37 -5.39
N GLN A 125 16.44 0.57 -6.58
CA GLN A 125 15.83 0.13 -7.83
C GLN A 125 16.39 -1.23 -8.26
N VAL A 126 15.51 -2.13 -8.69
CA VAL A 126 15.83 -3.54 -8.91
C VAL A 126 15.55 -3.92 -10.36
N GLY A 127 16.56 -4.49 -11.02
CA GLY A 127 16.53 -4.93 -12.41
C GLY A 127 16.40 -6.45 -12.59
N PRO A 128 16.51 -6.95 -13.83
CA PRO A 128 16.32 -8.36 -14.17
C PRO A 128 17.26 -9.31 -13.42
N GLY A 129 16.70 -10.37 -12.84
CA GLY A 129 17.45 -11.45 -12.18
C GLY A 129 18.12 -11.07 -10.86
N TRP A 130 17.82 -9.88 -10.32
CA TRP A 130 18.44 -9.42 -9.08
C TRP A 130 18.01 -10.24 -7.87
N LYS A 131 18.91 -10.31 -6.88
CA LYS A 131 18.64 -10.87 -5.55
C LYS A 131 18.81 -9.78 -4.50
N VAL A 132 17.71 -9.37 -3.89
CA VAL A 132 17.68 -8.35 -2.84
C VAL A 132 17.28 -9.03 -1.55
N THR A 133 18.25 -9.30 -0.68
CA THR A 133 18.05 -10.18 0.47
C THR A 133 18.62 -9.64 1.77
N ALA A 134 17.86 -9.71 2.87
CA ALA A 134 18.32 -9.33 4.20
C ALA A 134 18.80 -7.87 4.31
N ASN A 135 18.08 -6.94 3.68
CA ASN A 135 18.34 -5.50 3.79
C ASN A 135 17.32 -4.80 4.72
N GLU A 136 17.73 -3.69 5.32
CA GLU A 136 16.85 -2.73 5.98
C GLU A 136 16.69 -1.50 5.07
N VAL A 137 15.48 -1.26 4.57
CA VAL A 137 15.20 -0.15 3.64
C VAL A 137 14.15 0.76 4.26
N ARG A 138 14.58 1.95 4.71
CA ARG A 138 13.76 2.79 5.59
C ARG A 138 13.92 4.28 5.41
N TRP A 139 12.94 5.06 5.86
CA TRP A 139 13.02 6.53 5.89
C TRP A 139 13.43 7.12 4.54
N ASN A 140 13.01 6.51 3.43
CA ASN A 140 13.17 7.09 2.10
C ASN A 140 11.86 7.78 1.73
N HIS A 141 11.92 8.96 1.14
CA HIS A 141 10.73 9.79 0.90
C HIS A 141 9.61 9.10 0.09
N ALA A 142 9.95 8.29 -0.92
CA ALA A 142 8.95 7.62 -1.75
C ALA A 142 8.95 6.10 -1.52
N VAL A 143 9.28 5.31 -2.55
CA VAL A 143 9.26 3.85 -2.47
C VAL A 143 10.56 3.36 -1.84
N GLY A 144 10.50 2.39 -0.93
CA GLY A 144 11.69 1.73 -0.40
C GLY A 144 12.43 0.95 -1.50
N ILE A 145 11.80 -0.13 -1.96
CA ILE A 145 12.33 -1.01 -3.02
C ILE A 145 11.41 -0.97 -4.24
N MET A 146 11.94 -0.66 -5.42
CA MET A 146 11.16 -0.58 -6.66
C MET A 146 11.73 -1.54 -7.72
N VAL A 147 10.98 -2.60 -8.05
CA VAL A 147 11.29 -3.51 -9.16
C VAL A 147 10.71 -2.93 -10.44
N ILE A 148 11.56 -2.69 -11.44
CA ILE A 148 11.15 -2.03 -12.69
C ILE A 148 11.74 -2.80 -13.86
N GLU A 149 10.87 -3.44 -14.65
CA GLU A 149 11.31 -4.34 -15.74
C GLU A 149 12.29 -5.39 -15.19
N GLY A 150 12.05 -5.83 -13.95
CA GLY A 150 12.96 -6.65 -13.15
C GLY A 150 12.55 -8.11 -13.17
N ASP A 151 12.42 -8.67 -14.38
CA ASP A 151 11.99 -10.06 -14.55
C ASP A 151 12.82 -11.03 -13.70
N ARG A 152 12.14 -11.97 -13.05
CA ARG A 152 12.75 -13.02 -12.20
C ARG A 152 13.58 -12.47 -11.02
N ALA A 153 13.39 -11.21 -10.64
CA ALA A 153 13.98 -10.66 -9.42
C ALA A 153 13.42 -11.36 -8.16
N GLN A 154 14.24 -11.45 -7.13
CA GLN A 154 13.92 -12.10 -5.86
C GLN A 154 14.17 -11.12 -4.71
N LEU A 155 13.12 -10.76 -4.00
CA LEU A 155 13.15 -9.90 -2.83
C LEU A 155 12.82 -10.77 -1.63
N SER A 156 13.80 -11.06 -0.77
CA SER A 156 13.57 -11.95 0.37
C SER A 156 14.14 -11.47 1.69
N ARG A 157 13.41 -11.69 2.80
CA ARG A 157 13.90 -11.41 4.17
C ARG A 157 14.35 -9.97 4.40
N ASN A 158 13.80 -9.00 3.65
CA ASN A 158 14.07 -7.59 3.86
C ASN A 158 13.12 -7.02 4.92
N THR A 159 13.59 -6.03 5.67
CA THR A 159 12.76 -5.15 6.50
C THR A 159 12.58 -3.84 5.76
N VAL A 160 11.37 -3.57 5.29
CA VAL A 160 11.05 -2.39 4.48
C VAL A 160 10.05 -1.54 5.24
N THR A 161 10.56 -0.49 5.89
CA THR A 161 9.86 0.18 6.97
C THR A 161 9.90 1.69 6.89
N ASP A 162 8.84 2.38 7.31
CA ASP A 162 8.86 3.83 7.49
C ASP A 162 9.31 4.61 6.23
N ASN A 163 9.02 4.10 5.02
CA ASN A 163 9.22 4.83 3.77
C ASN A 163 8.00 5.72 3.48
N GLY A 164 8.22 6.86 2.83
CA GLY A 164 7.23 7.91 2.74
C GLY A 164 6.06 7.64 1.80
N GLN A 165 6.17 6.73 0.82
CA GLN A 165 5.07 6.32 -0.07
C GLN A 165 4.68 4.84 0.04
N LEU A 166 5.56 3.94 -0.43
CA LEU A 166 5.34 2.49 -0.49
C LEU A 166 6.53 1.77 0.13
N GLY A 167 6.31 0.60 0.71
CA GLY A 167 7.40 -0.30 1.02
C GLY A 167 8.04 -0.85 -0.25
N ILE A 168 7.28 -1.67 -0.99
CA ILE A 168 7.76 -2.34 -2.21
C ILE A 168 6.84 -2.00 -3.39
N GLY A 169 7.44 -1.59 -4.50
CA GLY A 169 6.77 -1.42 -5.78
C GLY A 169 7.27 -2.42 -6.83
N GLN A 170 6.39 -2.84 -7.74
CA GLN A 170 6.72 -3.69 -8.89
C GLN A 170 6.04 -3.15 -10.15
N TYR A 171 6.80 -2.94 -11.22
CA TYR A 171 6.27 -2.42 -12.47
C TYR A 171 6.81 -3.20 -13.66
N LYS A 172 5.91 -3.63 -14.55
CA LYS A 172 6.24 -4.35 -15.79
C LYS A 172 7.26 -5.48 -15.59
N SER A 173 7.08 -6.29 -14.55
CA SER A 173 8.05 -7.33 -14.18
C SER A 173 7.36 -8.69 -14.09
N ALA A 174 7.94 -9.70 -14.73
CA ALA A 174 7.41 -11.05 -14.79
C ALA A 174 8.16 -12.01 -13.85
N GLY A 175 7.41 -12.88 -13.17
CA GLY A 175 7.98 -13.95 -12.34
C GLY A 175 8.81 -13.47 -11.16
N VAL A 176 8.53 -12.28 -10.62
CA VAL A 176 9.19 -11.75 -9.42
C VAL A 176 8.72 -12.56 -8.20
N ARG A 177 9.65 -12.83 -7.27
CA ARG A 177 9.33 -13.47 -5.98
C ARG A 177 9.57 -12.48 -4.85
N ILE A 178 8.51 -12.11 -4.13
CA ILE A 178 8.55 -11.24 -2.95
C ILE A 178 8.20 -12.11 -1.74
N THR A 179 9.22 -12.57 -1.02
CA THR A 179 9.07 -13.66 -0.04
C THR A 179 9.63 -13.35 1.34
N ALA A 180 8.91 -13.71 2.40
CA ALA A 180 9.42 -13.63 3.77
C ALA A 180 9.94 -12.23 4.19
N ASN A 181 9.39 -11.15 3.65
CA ASN A 181 9.75 -9.78 4.03
C ASN A 181 8.84 -9.26 5.17
N LEU A 182 9.37 -8.32 5.95
CA LEU A 182 8.59 -7.47 6.83
C LEU A 182 8.37 -6.13 6.12
N VAL A 183 7.11 -5.78 5.83
CA VAL A 183 6.75 -4.53 5.15
C VAL A 183 5.79 -3.74 6.05
N THR A 184 6.29 -2.69 6.71
CA THR A 184 5.55 -2.05 7.81
C THR A 184 5.69 -0.54 7.92
N ARG A 185 4.67 0.14 8.44
CA ARG A 185 4.67 1.59 8.74
C ARG A 185 5.06 2.49 7.56
N ASN A 186 4.89 2.01 6.33
CA ASN A 186 5.13 2.83 5.14
C ASN A 186 3.96 3.80 4.92
N ASN A 187 4.21 4.78 4.05
CA ASN A 187 3.44 6.00 3.81
C ASN A 187 3.55 7.05 4.94
N THR A 188 4.79 7.35 5.38
CA THR A 188 5.05 8.38 6.41
C THR A 188 4.79 9.80 5.92
N ASP A 189 4.87 10.04 4.61
CA ASP A 189 4.87 11.40 4.05
C ASP A 189 3.49 11.83 3.55
N GLY A 190 2.47 10.98 3.75
CA GLY A 190 1.07 11.35 3.57
C GLY A 190 0.60 11.31 2.12
N PHE A 191 1.10 10.37 1.32
CA PHE A 191 0.50 10.04 0.03
C PHE A 191 -0.93 9.51 0.22
N TRP A 192 -1.75 9.66 -0.81
CA TRP A 192 -3.17 9.30 -0.77
C TRP A 192 -3.34 7.82 -0.47
N ILE A 193 -4.05 7.53 0.63
CA ILE A 193 -4.08 6.23 1.30
C ILE A 193 -4.71 5.12 0.43
N ALA A 194 -5.76 5.44 -0.34
CA ALA A 194 -6.61 4.41 -0.95
C ALA A 194 -6.66 4.39 -2.48
N ASP A 195 -6.32 5.48 -3.19
CA ASP A 195 -6.68 5.59 -4.62
C ASP A 195 -5.53 5.90 -5.58
N TRP A 196 -4.42 6.48 -5.13
CA TRP A 196 -3.26 6.73 -6.00
C TRP A 196 -2.28 5.55 -5.95
N GLU A 197 -1.44 5.51 -4.91
CA GLU A 197 -0.64 4.34 -4.50
C GLU A 197 0.21 4.67 -3.28
N SER A 198 -0.12 4.01 -2.17
CA SER A 198 0.65 4.09 -0.94
C SER A 198 0.37 2.88 -0.06
N GLY A 199 1.26 2.62 0.91
CA GLY A 199 1.13 1.52 1.84
C GLY A 199 2.24 0.47 1.71
N GLY A 200 1.87 -0.81 1.76
CA GLY A 200 2.82 -1.92 1.82
C GLY A 200 3.45 -2.22 0.47
N ILE A 201 2.75 -3.03 -0.33
CA ILE A 201 3.23 -3.54 -1.62
C ILE A 201 2.23 -3.14 -2.70
N LYS A 202 2.73 -2.59 -3.81
CA LYS A 202 1.93 -2.41 -5.04
C LYS A 202 2.65 -2.99 -6.25
N SER A 203 1.91 -3.64 -7.11
CA SER A 203 2.41 -4.14 -8.39
C SER A 203 1.49 -3.73 -9.54
N THR A 204 2.09 -3.43 -10.68
CA THR A 204 1.39 -2.95 -11.87
C THR A 204 1.90 -3.70 -13.11
N ARG A 205 1.00 -4.24 -13.95
CA ARG A 205 1.34 -4.94 -15.20
C ARG A 205 2.40 -6.03 -15.01
N SER A 206 2.23 -6.83 -13.97
CA SER A 206 3.27 -7.70 -13.46
C SER A 206 2.75 -9.09 -13.09
N SER A 207 3.65 -10.05 -12.91
CA SER A 207 3.33 -11.43 -12.48
C SER A 207 4.30 -11.93 -11.42
N GLY A 208 3.99 -13.09 -10.84
CA GLY A 208 4.85 -13.76 -9.87
C GLY A 208 4.18 -14.02 -8.53
N GLU A 209 5.01 -14.17 -7.50
CA GLU A 209 4.60 -14.69 -6.19
C GLU A 209 4.90 -13.68 -5.08
N VAL A 210 3.92 -13.47 -4.22
CA VAL A 210 4.02 -12.74 -2.96
C VAL A 210 3.68 -13.71 -1.84
N SER A 211 4.68 -14.20 -1.10
CA SER A 211 4.46 -15.27 -0.12
C SER A 211 5.21 -15.17 1.21
N GLY A 212 4.55 -15.59 2.28
CA GLY A 212 5.16 -15.65 3.62
C GLY A 212 5.59 -14.30 4.20
N ASN A 213 5.09 -13.17 3.69
CA ASN A 213 5.45 -11.84 4.20
C ASN A 213 4.59 -11.45 5.42
N ASP A 214 5.10 -10.60 6.31
CA ASP A 214 4.30 -9.84 7.29
C ASP A 214 4.14 -8.41 6.78
N ILE A 215 2.92 -8.08 6.33
CA ILE A 215 2.56 -6.79 5.74
C ILE A 215 1.63 -6.08 6.72
N VAL A 216 2.22 -5.21 7.55
CA VAL A 216 1.56 -4.75 8.77
C VAL A 216 1.64 -3.24 8.99
N ALA A 217 0.53 -2.63 9.44
CA ALA A 217 0.51 -1.25 9.91
C ALA A 217 1.00 -0.22 8.89
N ASN A 218 0.78 -0.47 7.59
CA ASN A 218 1.06 0.51 6.56
C ASN A 218 -0.11 1.51 6.47
N ARG A 219 0.20 2.79 6.29
CA ARG A 219 -0.82 3.82 6.07
C ARG A 219 -1.26 3.80 4.60
N GLY A 220 -1.88 2.71 4.19
CA GLY A 220 -2.33 2.50 2.81
C GLY A 220 -2.88 1.10 2.65
N ILE A 221 -2.87 0.60 1.42
CA ILE A 221 -3.23 -0.79 1.12
C ILE A 221 -2.06 -1.70 1.53
N GLY A 222 -2.36 -2.87 2.09
CA GLY A 222 -1.36 -3.87 2.41
C GLY A 222 -0.69 -4.41 1.15
N MET A 223 -1.46 -5.11 0.31
CA MET A 223 -1.03 -5.65 -0.98
C MET A 223 -1.98 -5.21 -2.10
N TRP A 224 -1.50 -4.46 -3.08
CA TRP A 224 -2.28 -4.00 -4.24
C TRP A 224 -1.72 -4.54 -5.55
N SER A 225 -2.46 -5.43 -6.19
CA SER A 225 -2.24 -5.86 -7.58
C SER A 225 -3.12 -5.05 -8.52
N ASP A 226 -2.54 -4.34 -9.48
CA ASP A 226 -3.28 -3.40 -10.34
C ASP A 226 -2.86 -3.49 -11.82
N ILE A 227 -3.79 -3.12 -12.70
CA ILE A 227 -3.66 -3.00 -14.17
C ILE A 227 -3.00 -4.22 -14.82
N ALA A 228 -3.84 -5.08 -15.39
CA ALA A 228 -3.43 -6.15 -16.31
C ALA A 228 -2.36 -7.09 -15.73
N GLU A 229 -2.45 -7.39 -14.43
CA GLU A 229 -1.68 -8.49 -13.87
C GLU A 229 -2.23 -9.84 -14.36
N TYR A 230 -1.35 -10.83 -14.42
CA TYR A 230 -1.69 -12.20 -14.80
C TYR A 230 -0.84 -13.17 -14.00
N ASP A 231 -1.42 -14.32 -13.63
CA ASP A 231 -0.73 -15.39 -12.88
C ASP A 231 -0.03 -14.85 -11.61
N ARG A 232 -0.80 -14.10 -10.83
CA ARG A 232 -0.36 -13.59 -9.53
C ARG A 232 -0.78 -14.54 -8.43
N ARG A 233 0.18 -14.94 -7.60
CA ARG A 233 -0.06 -15.73 -6.38
C ARG A 233 0.25 -14.90 -5.15
N ILE A 234 -0.75 -14.66 -4.31
CA ILE A 234 -0.62 -13.99 -3.01
C ILE A 234 -0.95 -15.06 -1.98
N THR A 235 0.08 -15.68 -1.39
CA THR A 235 -0.08 -16.92 -0.62
C THR A 235 0.61 -16.92 0.73
N GLY A 236 -0.06 -17.40 1.78
CA GLY A 236 0.58 -17.62 3.07
C GLY A 236 1.11 -16.36 3.76
N ASN A 237 0.58 -15.17 3.44
CA ASN A 237 1.02 -13.92 4.05
C ASN A 237 0.21 -13.60 5.31
N ARG A 238 0.82 -12.86 6.25
CA ARG A 238 0.12 -12.18 7.34
C ARG A 238 -0.07 -10.72 6.95
N ILE A 239 -1.31 -10.28 6.81
CA ILE A 239 -1.64 -8.95 6.30
C ILE A 239 -2.60 -8.28 7.27
N ARG A 240 -2.10 -7.31 8.03
CA ARG A 240 -2.86 -6.81 9.18
C ARG A 240 -2.68 -5.34 9.50
N ASP A 241 -3.71 -4.76 10.11
CA ASP A 241 -3.64 -3.42 10.68
C ASP A 241 -3.29 -2.33 9.63
N ASN A 242 -3.49 -2.59 8.33
CA ASN A 242 -3.26 -1.60 7.27
C ASN A 242 -4.45 -0.63 7.17
N ALA A 243 -4.16 0.63 6.85
CA ALA A 243 -5.17 1.69 6.88
C ALA A 243 -6.30 1.52 5.86
N ALA A 244 -6.03 0.92 4.70
CA ALA A 244 -7.00 0.60 3.66
C ALA A 244 -7.13 -0.93 3.50
N ASP A 245 -7.40 -1.44 2.28
CA ASP A 245 -7.57 -2.87 2.06
C ASP A 245 -6.36 -3.67 2.58
N GLY A 246 -6.63 -4.89 3.08
CA GLY A 246 -5.55 -5.85 3.31
C GLY A 246 -4.95 -6.27 1.96
N ILE A 247 -5.78 -6.82 1.09
CA ILE A 247 -5.45 -7.19 -0.29
C ILE A 247 -6.43 -6.51 -1.23
N ARG A 248 -5.93 -5.81 -2.25
CA ARG A 248 -6.70 -5.32 -3.39
C ARG A 248 -6.18 -5.94 -4.68
N TYR A 249 -7.05 -6.65 -5.39
CA TYR A 249 -6.77 -7.25 -6.70
C TYR A 249 -7.66 -6.59 -7.75
N GLU A 250 -7.07 -5.71 -8.56
CA GLU A 250 -7.81 -4.74 -9.37
C GLU A 250 -7.49 -4.86 -10.85
N ILE A 251 -8.53 -4.85 -11.68
CA ILE A 251 -8.47 -4.83 -13.16
C ILE A 251 -7.40 -5.77 -13.73
N SER A 252 -7.41 -7.00 -13.24
CA SER A 252 -6.39 -7.99 -13.48
C SER A 252 -7.01 -9.37 -13.74
N TYR A 253 -6.17 -10.35 -14.02
CA TYR A 253 -6.59 -11.66 -14.53
C TYR A 253 -5.90 -12.80 -13.78
N ALA A 254 -6.50 -13.99 -13.73
CA ALA A 254 -5.85 -15.23 -13.28
C ALA A 254 -5.09 -15.11 -11.94
N GLY A 255 -5.76 -14.59 -10.91
CA GLY A 255 -5.18 -14.37 -9.59
C GLY A 255 -5.51 -15.50 -8.62
N VAL A 256 -4.56 -15.88 -7.76
CA VAL A 256 -4.78 -16.78 -6.62
C VAL A 256 -4.42 -16.07 -5.33
N ILE A 257 -5.39 -15.95 -4.44
CA ILE A 257 -5.26 -15.38 -3.10
C ILE A 257 -5.58 -16.50 -2.12
N ASP A 258 -4.56 -17.16 -1.57
CA ASP A 258 -4.77 -18.33 -0.73
C ASP A 258 -3.95 -18.42 0.54
N GLN A 259 -4.52 -19.06 1.56
CA GLN A 259 -3.85 -19.34 2.84
C GLN A 259 -3.28 -18.10 3.55
N ASN A 260 -3.82 -16.91 3.26
CA ASN A 260 -3.41 -15.68 3.95
C ASN A 260 -4.19 -15.52 5.25
N VAL A 261 -3.57 -14.84 6.22
CA VAL A 261 -4.20 -14.33 7.43
C VAL A 261 -4.39 -12.83 7.26
N VAL A 262 -5.63 -12.40 7.02
CA VAL A 262 -5.99 -11.01 6.69
C VAL A 262 -6.83 -10.43 7.82
N GLU A 263 -6.24 -9.53 8.62
CA GLU A 263 -6.85 -9.09 9.88
C GLU A 263 -6.85 -7.58 10.11
N ARG A 264 -7.96 -7.02 10.60
CA ARG A 264 -8.00 -5.62 11.10
C ARG A 264 -7.55 -4.54 10.10
N ASN A 265 -7.75 -4.78 8.81
CA ASN A 265 -7.47 -3.80 7.77
C ASN A 265 -8.69 -2.90 7.48
N GLY A 266 -8.46 -1.69 6.97
CA GLY A 266 -9.50 -0.81 6.42
C GLY A 266 -10.05 0.26 7.36
N PHE A 267 -9.41 0.51 8.50
CA PHE A 267 -9.89 1.46 9.51
C PHE A 267 -9.25 2.86 9.45
N GLY A 268 -8.33 3.11 8.53
CA GLY A 268 -7.46 4.31 8.56
C GLY A 268 -7.63 5.29 7.39
N THR A 269 -8.62 5.14 6.51
CA THR A 269 -8.80 6.00 5.32
C THR A 269 -9.39 7.39 5.61
N GLY A 270 -9.98 7.62 6.79
CA GLY A 270 -10.47 8.94 7.25
C GLY A 270 -11.65 9.57 6.48
N ARG A 271 -11.94 9.16 5.24
CA ARG A 271 -13.04 9.68 4.38
C ARG A 271 -14.23 8.73 4.30
N GLY A 272 -14.68 8.24 5.45
CA GLY A 272 -15.63 7.15 5.48
C GLY A 272 -14.90 5.84 5.19
N SER A 273 -14.16 5.34 6.16
CA SER A 273 -14.10 3.89 6.39
C SER A 273 -15.54 3.40 6.64
N GLY A 274 -16.40 3.45 5.63
CA GLY A 274 -17.79 3.06 5.71
C GLY A 274 -17.90 1.54 5.68
N GLY A 275 -19.05 1.02 6.06
CA GLY A 275 -19.40 -0.38 5.78
C GLY A 275 -19.78 -0.60 4.31
N SER A 276 -19.58 0.38 3.42
CA SER A 276 -19.86 0.24 2.00
C SER A 276 -18.83 -0.68 1.37
N LEU A 277 -19.28 -1.68 0.62
CA LEU A 277 -18.38 -2.56 -0.13
C LEU A 277 -17.53 -1.81 -1.17
N TRP A 278 -17.89 -0.59 -1.55
CA TRP A 278 -17.08 0.27 -2.43
C TRP A 278 -15.79 0.77 -1.77
N ASP A 279 -15.77 0.86 -0.44
CA ASP A 279 -14.65 1.40 0.33
C ASP A 279 -13.51 0.37 0.48
N GLY A 280 -13.76 -0.88 0.06
CA GLY A 280 -12.80 -1.98 0.15
C GLY A 280 -13.09 -2.93 1.29
N GLY A 281 -12.09 -3.70 1.73
CA GLY A 281 -12.21 -4.65 2.83
C GLY A 281 -10.90 -5.37 3.16
N GLY A 282 -10.97 -6.47 3.91
CA GLY A 282 -9.83 -7.35 4.12
C GLY A 282 -9.28 -7.82 2.77
N ILE A 283 -10.16 -8.39 1.94
CA ILE A 283 -9.85 -8.74 0.55
C ILE A 283 -10.83 -8.04 -0.39
N ASN A 284 -10.32 -7.33 -1.38
CA ASN A 284 -11.10 -6.63 -2.40
C ASN A 284 -10.72 -7.11 -3.80
N VAL A 285 -11.64 -7.79 -4.47
CA VAL A 285 -11.50 -8.18 -5.87
C VAL A 285 -12.33 -7.23 -6.72
N ASN A 286 -11.65 -6.38 -7.48
CA ASN A 286 -12.27 -5.30 -8.21
C ASN A 286 -12.10 -5.52 -9.73
N THR A 287 -13.23 -5.72 -10.41
CA THR A 287 -13.34 -5.78 -11.88
C THR A 287 -12.26 -6.67 -12.51
N SER A 288 -12.08 -7.86 -11.92
CA SER A 288 -11.02 -8.81 -12.30
C SER A 288 -11.62 -10.13 -12.73
N THR A 289 -10.87 -10.88 -13.53
CA THR A 289 -11.34 -12.14 -14.13
C THR A 289 -10.49 -13.34 -13.73
N ASP A 290 -11.11 -14.52 -13.58
CA ASP A 290 -10.44 -15.78 -13.23
C ASP A 290 -9.68 -15.71 -11.89
N VAL A 291 -10.34 -15.17 -10.86
CA VAL A 291 -9.73 -14.96 -9.53
C VAL A 291 -10.21 -16.02 -8.54
N GLN A 292 -9.28 -16.63 -7.82
CA GLN A 292 -9.56 -17.59 -6.74
C GLN A 292 -9.16 -16.99 -5.40
N VAL A 293 -10.12 -16.83 -4.49
CA VAL A 293 -9.92 -16.44 -3.09
C VAL A 293 -10.23 -17.65 -2.23
N ARG A 294 -9.21 -18.35 -1.73
CA ARG A 294 -9.42 -19.67 -1.11
C ARG A 294 -8.60 -19.95 0.15
N GLY A 295 -9.20 -20.63 1.13
CA GLY A 295 -8.46 -21.09 2.31
C GLY A 295 -7.86 -19.97 3.16
N ASN A 296 -8.36 -18.73 3.07
CA ASN A 296 -7.87 -17.61 3.86
C ASN A 296 -8.60 -17.53 5.21
N LEU A 297 -7.90 -17.01 6.22
CA LEU A 297 -8.52 -16.45 7.42
C LEU A 297 -8.75 -14.96 7.17
N ILE A 298 -10.02 -14.54 7.16
CA ILE A 298 -10.43 -13.14 6.95
C ILE A 298 -11.15 -12.69 8.21
N LYS A 299 -10.47 -11.91 9.06
CA LYS A 299 -10.95 -11.66 10.41
C LYS A 299 -10.94 -10.18 10.79
N ASP A 300 -12.07 -9.69 11.28
CA ASP A 300 -12.20 -8.38 11.92
C ASP A 300 -11.67 -7.21 11.08
N ASN A 301 -11.78 -7.31 9.76
CA ASN A 301 -11.52 -6.21 8.84
C ASN A 301 -12.74 -5.28 8.77
N ARG A 302 -12.55 -4.05 8.27
CA ARG A 302 -13.65 -3.08 8.17
C ARG A 302 -14.84 -3.60 7.38
N ASN A 303 -14.56 -4.20 6.22
CA ASN A 303 -15.42 -5.16 5.55
C ASN A 303 -14.60 -6.45 5.42
N ALA A 304 -15.21 -7.61 5.51
CA ALA A 304 -14.47 -8.86 5.39
C ALA A 304 -13.94 -9.05 3.96
N LEU A 305 -14.83 -9.07 2.98
CA LEU A 305 -14.51 -9.29 1.58
C LEU A 305 -15.46 -8.52 0.68
N SER A 306 -14.89 -7.77 -0.27
CA SER A 306 -15.61 -6.93 -1.20
C SER A 306 -15.34 -7.38 -2.63
N ILE A 307 -16.38 -7.82 -3.33
CA ILE A 307 -16.34 -8.05 -4.77
C ILE A 307 -16.95 -6.83 -5.46
N GLN A 308 -16.16 -6.13 -6.27
CA GLN A 308 -16.58 -4.90 -6.93
C GLN A 308 -16.62 -5.08 -8.45
N SER A 309 -17.70 -4.63 -9.09
CA SER A 309 -17.76 -4.49 -10.55
C SER A 309 -17.87 -3.02 -10.94
N ARG A 310 -16.84 -2.46 -11.58
CA ARG A 310 -16.75 -1.04 -11.96
C ARG A 310 -16.53 -0.90 -13.46
N THR A 311 -16.95 0.24 -14.03
CA THR A 311 -16.55 0.62 -15.39
C THR A 311 -15.08 1.03 -15.38
N ARG A 312 -14.20 0.23 -16.02
CA ARG A 312 -12.75 0.42 -15.96
C ARG A 312 -12.05 0.50 -17.33
N GLY A 313 -12.83 0.52 -18.42
CA GLY A 313 -12.29 0.59 -19.79
C GLY A 313 -11.63 -0.73 -20.22
N ASP A 314 -10.69 -0.61 -21.16
CA ASP A 314 -10.06 -1.77 -21.81
C ASP A 314 -8.64 -2.05 -21.30
N GLY A 315 -8.31 -3.34 -21.28
CA GLY A 315 -6.97 -3.85 -21.01
C GLY A 315 -6.41 -4.67 -22.17
N PRO A 316 -5.20 -5.23 -22.01
CA PRO A 316 -4.56 -6.06 -23.02
C PRO A 316 -5.34 -7.32 -23.43
N ARG A 317 -6.35 -7.73 -22.65
CA ARG A 317 -7.20 -8.89 -22.92
C ARG A 317 -8.67 -8.51 -23.15
N GLY A 318 -8.92 -7.28 -23.61
CA GLY A 318 -10.24 -6.71 -23.81
C GLY A 318 -10.75 -5.92 -22.60
N THR A 319 -12.03 -5.56 -22.64
CA THR A 319 -12.70 -4.80 -21.57
C THR A 319 -12.54 -5.46 -20.22
N TYR A 320 -12.15 -4.69 -19.20
CA TYR A 320 -12.12 -5.18 -17.83
C TYR A 320 -13.53 -5.46 -17.35
N VAL A 321 -13.76 -6.72 -16.96
CA VAL A 321 -15.03 -7.20 -16.43
C VAL A 321 -14.78 -8.11 -15.25
N LEU A 322 -15.78 -8.17 -14.36
CA LEU A 322 -15.81 -9.16 -13.30
C LEU A 322 -16.35 -10.48 -13.85
N ARG A 323 -15.55 -11.54 -13.82
CA ARG A 323 -15.92 -12.86 -14.38
C ARG A 323 -15.14 -13.99 -13.72
N ASN A 324 -15.80 -15.12 -13.47
CA ASN A 324 -15.18 -16.34 -12.95
C ASN A 324 -14.36 -16.08 -11.66
N VAL A 325 -15.00 -15.42 -10.69
CA VAL A 325 -14.44 -15.21 -9.35
C VAL A 325 -14.96 -16.31 -8.44
N LEU A 326 -14.05 -17.07 -7.85
CA LEU A 326 -14.35 -18.14 -6.90
C LEU A 326 -13.89 -17.73 -5.50
N VAL A 327 -14.81 -17.72 -4.54
CA VAL A 327 -14.55 -17.53 -3.12
C VAL A 327 -14.87 -18.83 -2.38
N GLU A 328 -13.85 -19.55 -1.94
CA GLU A 328 -14.01 -20.93 -1.48
C GLU A 328 -13.20 -21.29 -0.24
N GLY A 329 -13.82 -22.00 0.72
CA GLY A 329 -13.04 -22.60 1.81
C GLY A 329 -12.41 -21.59 2.76
N ASN A 330 -12.89 -20.34 2.77
CA ASN A 330 -12.36 -19.30 3.66
C ASN A 330 -13.06 -19.38 5.03
N LEU A 331 -12.31 -19.05 6.08
CA LEU A 331 -12.87 -18.76 7.40
C LEU A 331 -13.02 -17.25 7.54
N VAL A 332 -14.25 -16.78 7.63
CA VAL A 332 -14.61 -15.36 7.72
C VAL A 332 -15.15 -15.08 9.12
N VAL A 333 -14.46 -14.21 9.86
CA VAL A 333 -14.83 -13.83 11.23
C VAL A 333 -15.17 -12.34 11.25
N MET A 334 -16.43 -12.01 11.57
CA MET A 334 -16.94 -10.64 11.59
C MET A 334 -17.49 -10.31 12.97
N THR A 335 -16.62 -9.77 13.85
CA THR A 335 -17.04 -9.37 15.19
C THR A 335 -17.61 -7.94 15.27
N ASP A 336 -17.11 -7.02 14.43
CA ASP A 336 -17.64 -5.65 14.30
C ASP A 336 -19.06 -5.69 13.70
N ALA A 337 -20.04 -5.02 14.33
CA ALA A 337 -21.43 -4.87 13.91
C ALA A 337 -21.63 -4.27 12.50
N SER A 338 -20.62 -3.54 12.00
CA SER A 338 -20.63 -2.85 10.71
C SER A 338 -19.87 -3.57 9.60
N SER A 339 -19.12 -4.64 9.92
CA SER A 339 -18.44 -5.45 8.90
C SER A 339 -19.43 -6.16 8.00
N THR A 340 -19.21 -6.04 6.70
CA THR A 340 -20.02 -6.66 5.64
C THR A 340 -19.14 -7.49 4.70
N LEU A 341 -19.76 -8.46 4.03
CA LEU A 341 -19.20 -9.20 2.90
C LEU A 341 -20.18 -9.17 1.73
N GLY A 342 -19.68 -9.11 0.49
CA GLY A 342 -20.54 -9.39 -0.65
C GLY A 342 -20.09 -8.75 -1.95
N VAL A 343 -21.07 -8.44 -2.79
CA VAL A 343 -20.87 -7.94 -4.14
C VAL A 343 -21.55 -6.58 -4.32
N VAL A 344 -20.84 -5.66 -4.95
CA VAL A 344 -21.38 -4.37 -5.34
C VAL A 344 -21.05 -4.05 -6.79
N GLU A 345 -22.03 -3.54 -7.52
CA GLU A 345 -21.99 -3.44 -8.97
C GLU A 345 -22.36 -2.04 -9.44
N ASN A 346 -21.59 -1.55 -10.40
CA ASN A 346 -21.96 -0.36 -11.15
C ASN A 346 -23.01 -0.73 -12.20
N LYS A 347 -24.09 0.04 -12.31
CA LYS A 347 -25.15 -0.17 -13.32
C LYS A 347 -24.61 -0.24 -14.76
N ARG A 348 -23.48 0.41 -15.05
CA ARG A 348 -22.82 0.41 -16.37
C ARG A 348 -21.84 -0.76 -16.59
N SER A 349 -21.69 -1.64 -15.59
CA SER A 349 -20.84 -2.83 -15.66
C SER A 349 -21.41 -3.92 -14.74
N PRO A 350 -22.64 -4.41 -14.99
CA PRO A 350 -23.20 -5.49 -14.19
C PRO A 350 -22.36 -6.77 -14.38
N ALA A 351 -22.17 -7.52 -13.29
CA ALA A 351 -21.60 -8.84 -13.36
C ALA A 351 -22.58 -9.76 -14.12
N GLN A 352 -22.03 -10.63 -14.96
CA GLN A 352 -22.87 -11.60 -15.66
C GLN A 352 -23.36 -12.68 -14.68
N PRO A 353 -24.53 -13.31 -14.93
CA PRO A 353 -24.95 -14.46 -14.14
C PRO A 353 -23.85 -15.53 -14.08
N GLY A 354 -23.55 -16.06 -12.89
CA GLY A 354 -22.49 -17.04 -12.67
C GLY A 354 -21.06 -16.47 -12.69
N ALA A 355 -20.89 -15.14 -12.81
CA ALA A 355 -19.56 -14.52 -12.75
C ALA A 355 -18.87 -14.69 -11.39
N ILE A 356 -19.62 -14.98 -10.33
CA ILE A 356 -19.12 -15.04 -8.96
C ILE A 356 -19.71 -16.28 -8.30
N THR A 357 -18.87 -17.07 -7.65
CA THR A 357 -19.27 -18.25 -6.88
C THR A 357 -18.72 -18.14 -5.47
N PHE A 358 -19.58 -18.30 -4.48
CA PHE A 358 -19.20 -18.50 -3.09
C PHE A 358 -19.62 -19.92 -2.68
N ARG A 359 -18.70 -20.70 -2.11
CA ARG A 359 -19.00 -22.08 -1.67
C ARG A 359 -18.04 -22.57 -0.60
N ARG A 360 -18.49 -23.50 0.25
CA ARG A 360 -17.69 -24.13 1.32
C ARG A 360 -16.97 -23.15 2.26
N ASN A 361 -17.49 -21.94 2.42
CA ASN A 361 -16.95 -20.97 3.37
C ASN A 361 -17.53 -21.23 4.77
N SER A 362 -16.82 -20.78 5.80
CA SER A 362 -17.28 -20.81 7.18
C SER A 362 -17.34 -19.38 7.70
N TYR A 363 -18.47 -19.02 8.28
CA TYR A 363 -18.74 -17.68 8.80
C TYR A 363 -18.94 -17.72 10.31
N GLN A 364 -18.22 -16.87 11.03
CA GLN A 364 -18.44 -16.57 12.45
C GLN A 364 -18.91 -15.13 12.56
N VAL A 365 -20.19 -14.94 12.90
CA VAL A 365 -20.85 -13.62 12.84
C VAL A 365 -21.47 -13.30 14.18
N THR A 366 -21.08 -12.18 14.80
CA THR A 366 -21.70 -11.72 16.04
C THR A 366 -22.64 -10.54 15.79
N GLY A 367 -23.76 -10.45 16.51
CA GLY A 367 -24.65 -9.28 16.44
C GLY A 367 -25.67 -9.35 15.30
N SER A 368 -25.68 -8.34 14.42
CA SER A 368 -26.67 -8.24 13.32
C SER A 368 -26.58 -9.43 12.36
N GLN A 369 -27.74 -9.87 11.86
CA GLN A 369 -27.87 -10.94 10.87
C GLN A 369 -27.63 -10.44 9.43
N ASP A 370 -27.71 -9.13 9.19
CA ASP A 370 -27.62 -8.52 7.86
C ASP A 370 -26.16 -8.23 7.48
N ARG A 371 -25.36 -9.29 7.27
CA ARG A 371 -23.90 -9.16 7.03
C ARG A 371 -23.47 -9.40 5.59
N PHE A 372 -24.42 -9.74 4.74
CA PHE A 372 -24.17 -10.05 3.34
C PHE A 372 -24.76 -8.94 2.49
N ALA A 373 -24.18 -8.66 1.33
CA ALA A 373 -24.72 -7.65 0.43
C ALA A 373 -24.67 -8.10 -1.03
N TYR A 374 -25.79 -7.93 -1.73
CA TYR A 374 -25.92 -8.23 -3.15
C TYR A 374 -27.03 -7.39 -3.78
N GLY A 375 -26.82 -6.93 -5.01
CA GLY A 375 -27.84 -6.17 -5.76
C GLY A 375 -28.27 -4.87 -5.08
N GLY A 376 -27.37 -4.23 -4.32
CA GLY A 376 -27.63 -2.98 -3.60
C GLY A 376 -28.46 -3.13 -2.32
N LYS A 377 -28.61 -4.35 -1.80
CA LYS A 377 -29.31 -4.64 -0.54
C LYS A 377 -28.39 -5.34 0.44
N SER A 378 -28.56 -5.04 1.72
CA SER A 378 -28.09 -5.91 2.80
C SER A 378 -29.02 -7.13 2.90
N LEU A 379 -28.44 -8.28 3.20
CA LEU A 379 -29.10 -9.58 3.22
C LEU A 379 -28.73 -10.31 4.51
N THR A 380 -29.73 -11.00 5.06
CA THR A 380 -29.54 -12.05 6.04
C THR A 380 -28.85 -13.27 5.43
N TRP A 381 -28.36 -14.19 6.25
CA TRP A 381 -27.77 -15.45 5.77
C TRP A 381 -28.74 -16.28 4.89
N PRO A 382 -30.01 -16.53 5.28
CA PRO A 382 -30.94 -17.25 4.40
C PRO A 382 -31.18 -16.54 3.07
N GLU A 383 -31.28 -15.21 3.06
CA GLU A 383 -31.45 -14.44 1.82
C GLU A 383 -30.21 -14.53 0.92
N TRP A 384 -29.00 -14.52 1.50
CA TRP A 384 -27.74 -14.75 0.78
C TRP A 384 -27.74 -16.12 0.09
N GLN A 385 -28.14 -17.18 0.79
CA GLN A 385 -28.27 -18.52 0.22
C GLN A 385 -29.35 -18.64 -0.85
N GLN A 386 -30.47 -17.93 -0.69
CA GLN A 386 -31.53 -17.84 -1.72
C GLN A 386 -31.04 -17.14 -3.01
N LYS A 387 -30.01 -16.29 -2.94
CA LYS A 387 -29.35 -15.74 -4.13
C LYS A 387 -28.41 -16.72 -4.83
N GLY A 388 -28.22 -17.93 -4.28
CA GLY A 388 -27.37 -18.98 -4.85
C GLY A 388 -25.93 -18.95 -4.36
N PHE A 389 -25.60 -18.10 -3.39
CA PHE A 389 -24.28 -18.05 -2.79
C PHE A 389 -24.20 -18.97 -1.56
N ASP A 390 -23.07 -19.63 -1.35
CA ASP A 390 -22.79 -20.31 -0.07
C ASP A 390 -23.84 -21.34 0.36
N GLN A 391 -24.46 -22.03 -0.61
CA GLN A 391 -25.48 -23.05 -0.35
C GLN A 391 -24.94 -24.28 0.40
N ASP A 392 -23.63 -24.52 0.29
CA ASP A 392 -22.87 -25.60 0.95
C ASP A 392 -21.93 -25.08 2.05
N SER A 393 -22.12 -23.83 2.48
CA SER A 393 -21.34 -23.15 3.50
C SER A 393 -22.06 -23.15 4.86
N VAL A 394 -21.34 -22.82 5.92
CA VAL A 394 -21.87 -22.78 7.29
C VAL A 394 -21.70 -21.41 7.92
N THR A 395 -22.67 -21.01 8.75
CA THR A 395 -22.57 -19.83 9.61
C THR A 395 -22.83 -20.25 11.06
N SER A 396 -22.10 -19.64 12.01
CA SER A 396 -22.24 -19.85 13.45
C SER A 396 -22.25 -18.55 14.23
#